data_AF-A0A925Z3Q9-F1
#
_entry.id   AF-A0A925Z3Q9-F1
#
_cell.length_a   1.000
_cell.length_b   1.000
_cell.length_c   1.000
_cell.angle_alpha   90.00
_cell.angle_beta   90.00
_cell.angle_gamma   90.00
#
_symmetry.space_group_name_H-M   'P 1'
#
loop_
_entity.id
_entity.type
_entity.pdbx_description
1 polymer ?
#
loop_
_entity_poly.entity_id
_entity_poly.type
_entity_poly.pdbx_seq_one_letter_code
_entity_poly.pdbx_strand_id
1 'polypeptide(L)'
;MAKMANWIENQLAYKRRVLKALEAGEGGGGGVWLFSPPSRETPIFADSKSSIPIITVGNLKGGVGKSTLVTNLAAGLATIGDAQKKVLIIDLDFQGSLSSMTCLDKEPLDKASALLSGHQSHEWICKDAEQAHSRVNDNPFPVPGVKVVSANNDLARTETHIFVKWLLQETGDIRFNLRRALHHPDVAADYKYIVIDTPPRMTTGHIQALCASTHVLIPTIMDNLSGAAVANYVDQIESHRAIWPRLKYLGVLGTLTRPGMPIEKTTRLIEAKLSALQQKYPSVMPKVFPDELFIKNCAFFARAAGEGIAVADYRNTQDIRDRKEEFSKMVAELESRRSKSEA
;
A
#
# COMPACT_ATOMS: atom_id res chain seq x y z
N MET A 1 7.43 -45.18 18.29
CA MET A 1 7.54 -44.37 19.53
C MET A 1 8.47 -43.17 19.37
N ALA A 2 9.77 -43.32 19.10
CA ALA A 2 10.72 -42.19 19.02
C ALA A 2 10.35 -41.09 17.99
N LYS A 3 9.88 -41.46 16.79
CA LYS A 3 9.41 -40.49 15.78
C LYS A 3 8.20 -39.67 16.24
N MET A 4 7.27 -40.30 16.97
CA MET A 4 6.08 -39.62 17.51
C MET A 4 6.48 -38.66 18.64
N ALA A 5 7.33 -39.09 19.57
CA ALA A 5 7.84 -38.24 20.64
C ALA A 5 8.56 -37.00 20.09
N ASN A 6 9.46 -37.18 19.12
CA ASN A 6 10.17 -36.08 18.47
C ASN A 6 9.21 -35.13 17.73
N TRP A 7 8.17 -35.66 17.07
CA TRP A 7 7.14 -34.82 16.44
C TRP A 7 6.38 -33.98 17.47
N ILE A 8 5.95 -34.57 18.59
CA ILE A 8 5.24 -33.86 19.68
C ILE A 8 6.14 -32.76 20.26
N GLU A 9 7.40 -33.06 20.56
CA GLU A 9 8.35 -32.08 21.09
C GLU A 9 8.54 -30.89 20.15
N ASN A 10 8.66 -31.16 18.84
CA ASN A 10 8.76 -30.11 17.82
C ASN A 10 7.49 -29.23 17.78
N GLN A 11 6.29 -29.82 17.86
CA GLN A 11 5.05 -29.06 17.89
C GLN A 11 4.92 -28.19 19.15
N LEU A 12 5.30 -28.71 20.32
CA LEU A 12 5.29 -27.96 21.58
C LEU A 12 6.32 -26.82 21.56
N ALA A 13 7.51 -27.07 21.02
CA ALA A 13 8.54 -26.05 20.87
C ALA A 13 8.09 -24.93 19.91
N TYR A 14 7.47 -25.29 18.79
CA TYR A 14 6.91 -24.33 17.86
C TYR A 14 5.81 -23.48 18.50
N LYS A 15 4.84 -24.11 19.18
CA LYS A 15 3.77 -23.41 19.92
C LYS A 15 4.33 -22.38 20.90
N ARG A 16 5.36 -22.75 21.69
CA ARG A 16 6.00 -21.81 22.63
C ARG A 16 6.63 -20.60 21.92
N ARG A 17 7.25 -20.83 20.76
CA ARG A 17 7.82 -19.72 19.96
C ARG A 17 6.74 -18.79 19.41
N VAL A 18 5.61 -19.34 18.94
CA VAL A 18 4.47 -18.53 18.48
C VAL A 18 3.89 -17.67 19.61
N LEU A 19 3.64 -18.27 20.77
CA LEU A 19 3.13 -17.54 21.94
C LEU A 19 4.08 -16.40 22.35
N LYS A 20 5.38 -16.69 22.43
CA LYS A 20 6.40 -15.66 22.72
C LYS A 20 6.40 -14.53 21.69
N ALA A 21 6.18 -14.83 20.41
CA ALA A 21 6.12 -13.82 19.36
C ALA A 21 4.85 -12.94 19.44
N LEU A 22 3.72 -13.53 19.85
CA LEU A 22 2.48 -12.78 20.11
C LEU A 22 2.65 -11.83 21.30
N GLU A 23 3.24 -12.30 22.40
CA GLU A 23 3.52 -11.48 23.60
C GLU A 23 4.52 -10.34 23.30
N ALA A 24 5.56 -10.60 22.50
CA ALA A 24 6.54 -9.58 22.12
C ALA A 24 5.95 -8.44 21.27
N GLY A 25 4.81 -8.69 20.59
CA GLY A 25 4.08 -7.68 19.82
C GLY A 25 3.49 -6.57 20.70
N GLU A 26 3.23 -6.83 21.97
CA GLU A 26 2.71 -5.84 22.93
C GLU A 26 3.78 -4.86 23.44
N GLY A 27 5.08 -5.21 23.26
CA GLY A 27 6.22 -4.47 23.80
C GLY A 27 7.20 -3.87 22.78
N GLY A 28 6.84 -3.81 21.49
CA GLY A 28 7.67 -3.17 20.45
C GLY A 28 8.78 -4.03 19.83
N GLY A 29 8.75 -5.36 20.02
CA GLY A 29 9.75 -6.32 19.51
C GLY A 29 9.43 -6.94 18.14
N GLY A 30 8.72 -6.23 17.26
CA GLY A 30 8.37 -6.70 15.91
C GLY A 30 7.41 -7.90 15.82
N GLY A 31 6.88 -8.34 16.96
CA GLY A 31 5.73 -9.25 17.08
C GLY A 31 5.78 -10.53 16.24
N VAL A 32 4.59 -11.08 15.98
CA VAL A 32 4.39 -12.28 15.17
C VAL A 32 4.91 -12.13 13.74
N TRP A 33 5.05 -10.91 13.23
CA TRP A 33 5.51 -10.66 11.85
C TRP A 33 7.01 -10.83 11.66
N LEU A 34 7.82 -10.75 12.73
CA LEU A 34 9.24 -11.12 12.70
C LEU A 34 9.49 -12.61 12.97
N PHE A 35 8.45 -13.38 13.26
CA PHE A 35 8.56 -14.82 13.42
C PHE A 35 9.18 -15.47 12.17
N SER A 36 10.11 -16.41 12.38
CA SER A 36 10.75 -17.13 11.28
C SER A 36 9.70 -17.92 10.50
N PRO A 37 9.69 -17.85 9.17
CA PRO A 37 8.67 -18.55 8.40
C PRO A 37 8.74 -20.07 8.58
N PRO A 38 7.62 -20.79 8.40
CA PRO A 38 7.58 -22.25 8.40
C PRO A 38 8.52 -22.86 7.35
N SER A 39 8.71 -22.17 6.21
CA SER A 39 9.72 -22.50 5.20
C SER A 39 11.07 -21.85 5.53
N ARG A 40 12.16 -22.64 5.53
CA ARG A 40 13.53 -22.16 5.82
C ARG A 40 14.07 -21.12 4.84
N GLU A 41 13.48 -21.01 3.66
CA GLU A 41 13.90 -20.04 2.66
C GLU A 41 13.02 -18.79 2.76
N THR A 42 13.52 -17.76 3.46
CA THR A 42 13.10 -16.40 3.13
C THR A 42 13.41 -16.22 1.65
N PRO A 43 12.42 -15.92 0.78
CA PRO A 43 12.70 -15.84 -0.63
C PRO A 43 13.76 -14.76 -0.86
N ILE A 44 14.88 -15.13 -1.48
CA ILE A 44 15.90 -14.17 -1.89
C ILE A 44 15.35 -13.50 -3.13
N PHE A 45 14.81 -12.30 -2.97
CA PHE A 45 14.33 -11.54 -4.11
C PHE A 45 15.52 -10.88 -4.79
N ALA A 46 15.82 -11.32 -6.01
CA ALA A 46 16.88 -10.77 -6.84
C ALA A 46 16.73 -9.25 -6.98
N ASP A 47 17.87 -8.54 -6.98
CA ASP A 47 17.95 -7.17 -7.49
C ASP A 47 17.70 -7.19 -9.00
N SER A 48 16.45 -7.35 -9.41
CA SER A 48 16.08 -7.04 -10.78
C SER A 48 16.40 -5.57 -11.00
N LYS A 49 17.31 -5.26 -11.94
CA LYS A 49 17.62 -3.90 -12.40
C LYS A 49 16.41 -3.16 -12.97
N SER A 50 15.28 -3.84 -13.16
CA SER A 50 14.00 -3.23 -13.47
C SER A 50 12.93 -3.83 -12.56
N SER A 51 12.74 -3.23 -11.37
CA SER A 51 11.49 -3.38 -10.63
C SER A 51 10.61 -2.18 -10.98
N ILE A 52 9.43 -2.44 -11.53
CA ILE A 52 8.42 -1.41 -11.64
C ILE A 52 8.12 -0.82 -10.24
N PRO A 53 7.88 0.49 -10.10
CA PRO A 53 7.55 1.09 -8.82
C PRO A 53 6.25 0.52 -8.27
N ILE A 54 6.37 -0.16 -7.12
CA ILE A 54 5.26 -0.61 -6.29
C ILE A 54 5.23 0.28 -5.05
N ILE A 55 4.16 1.04 -4.90
CA ILE A 55 4.01 2.11 -3.91
C ILE A 55 2.87 1.76 -2.96
N THR A 56 3.18 1.50 -1.70
CA THR A 56 2.15 1.44 -0.64
C THR A 56 1.82 2.85 -0.18
N VAL A 57 0.54 3.20 -0.16
CA VAL A 57 0.03 4.40 0.50
C VAL A 57 -0.50 3.99 1.87
N GLY A 58 0.18 4.41 2.94
CA GLY A 58 -0.07 3.87 4.28
C GLY A 58 0.08 4.87 5.42
N ASN A 59 -0.82 4.78 6.40
CA ASN A 59 -0.77 5.44 7.69
C ASN A 59 -1.79 4.76 8.63
N LEU A 60 -1.43 4.54 9.89
CA LEU A 60 -2.27 3.89 10.91
C LEU A 60 -3.37 4.82 11.46
N LYS A 61 -3.42 6.08 11.00
CA LYS A 61 -4.55 6.97 11.26
C LYS A 61 -5.62 6.81 10.18
N GLY A 62 -6.86 6.58 10.62
CA GLY A 62 -8.05 6.61 9.76
C GLY A 62 -8.37 8.03 9.27
N GLY A 63 -9.01 8.15 8.10
CA GLY A 63 -9.49 9.43 7.60
C GLY A 63 -8.43 10.41 7.06
N VAL A 64 -7.18 10.00 6.90
CA VAL A 64 -6.11 10.86 6.32
C VAL A 64 -6.14 10.93 4.78
N GLY A 65 -7.17 10.39 4.12
CA GLY A 65 -7.31 10.46 2.66
C GLY A 65 -6.47 9.45 1.85
N LYS A 66 -6.20 8.24 2.38
CA LYS A 66 -5.41 7.19 1.69
C LYS A 66 -6.04 6.75 0.36
N SER A 67 -7.26 6.22 0.38
CA SER A 67 -7.98 5.74 -0.82
C SER A 67 -8.20 6.85 -1.85
N THR A 68 -8.50 8.07 -1.38
CA THR A 68 -8.63 9.26 -2.24
C THR A 68 -7.30 9.62 -2.91
N LEU A 69 -6.19 9.57 -2.17
CA LEU A 69 -4.86 9.80 -2.73
C LEU A 69 -4.49 8.72 -3.74
N VAL A 70 -4.75 7.44 -3.45
CA VAL A 70 -4.48 6.32 -4.38
C VAL A 70 -5.23 6.51 -5.70
N THR A 71 -6.52 6.81 -5.63
CA THR A 71 -7.37 7.03 -6.82
C THR A 71 -6.82 8.16 -7.69
N ASN A 72 -6.47 9.29 -7.09
CA ASN A 72 -5.97 10.44 -7.83
C ASN A 72 -4.54 10.27 -8.33
N LEU A 73 -3.68 9.64 -7.53
CA LEU A 73 -2.31 9.32 -7.94
C LEU A 73 -2.34 8.40 -9.17
N ALA A 74 -3.22 7.39 -9.19
CA ALA A 74 -3.35 6.52 -10.35
C ALA A 74 -3.85 7.25 -11.60
N ALA A 75 -4.85 8.13 -11.44
CA ALA A 75 -5.33 8.95 -12.54
C ALA A 75 -4.24 9.88 -13.10
N GLY A 76 -3.46 10.52 -12.21
CA GLY A 76 -2.31 11.34 -12.59
C GLY A 76 -1.24 10.53 -13.31
N LEU A 77 -0.80 9.42 -12.72
CA LEU A 77 0.23 8.54 -13.30
C LEU A 77 -0.14 8.01 -14.69
N ALA A 78 -1.40 7.67 -14.92
CA ALA A 78 -1.87 7.16 -16.21
C ALA A 78 -1.93 8.24 -17.30
N THR A 79 -2.02 9.51 -16.92
CA THR A 79 -2.21 10.65 -17.84
C THR A 79 -0.98 11.53 -18.03
N ILE A 80 0.13 11.22 -17.33
CA ILE A 80 1.37 11.99 -17.42
C ILE A 80 2.25 11.55 -18.59
N GLY A 81 2.64 12.53 -19.40
CA GLY A 81 3.46 12.36 -20.60
C GLY A 81 2.63 12.04 -21.86
N ASP A 82 3.32 11.83 -22.98
CA ASP A 82 2.68 11.62 -24.29
C ASP A 82 2.16 10.18 -24.48
N ALA A 83 2.57 9.24 -23.62
CA ALA A 83 2.13 7.84 -23.66
C ALA A 83 1.27 7.52 -22.43
N GLN A 84 0.11 6.89 -22.65
CA GLN A 84 -0.70 6.34 -21.56
C GLN A 84 0.11 5.26 -20.82
N LYS A 85 0.40 5.51 -19.55
CA LYS A 85 1.06 4.53 -18.67
C LYS A 85 0.01 3.59 -18.08
N LYS A 86 0.28 2.28 -18.15
CA LYS A 86 -0.55 1.28 -17.47
C LYS A 86 -0.27 1.30 -15.96
N VAL A 87 -1.30 1.52 -15.15
CA VAL A 87 -1.24 1.60 -13.68
C VAL A 87 -2.14 0.52 -13.09
N LEU A 88 -1.65 -0.20 -12.09
CA LEU A 88 -2.45 -1.11 -11.28
C LEU A 88 -2.73 -0.46 -9.92
N ILE A 89 -3.97 -0.42 -9.49
CA ILE A 89 -4.31 -0.07 -8.10
C ILE A 89 -4.91 -1.28 -7.38
N ILE A 90 -4.55 -1.44 -6.11
CA ILE A 90 -4.95 -2.57 -5.29
C ILE A 90 -5.57 -2.06 -3.99
N ASP A 91 -6.82 -2.43 -3.74
CA ASP A 91 -7.49 -2.18 -2.47
C ASP A 91 -7.19 -3.35 -1.52
N LEU A 92 -6.54 -3.08 -0.39
CA LEU A 92 -6.34 -4.06 0.68
C LEU A 92 -7.05 -3.66 1.98
N ASP A 93 -7.99 -2.71 1.92
CA ASP A 93 -8.87 -2.38 3.05
C ASP A 93 -10.22 -3.07 2.87
N PHE A 94 -10.62 -3.92 3.83
CA PHE A 94 -11.91 -4.61 3.77
C PHE A 94 -13.11 -3.65 3.79
N GLN A 95 -12.92 -2.41 4.26
CA GLN A 95 -13.92 -1.34 4.14
C GLN A 95 -14.21 -0.97 2.68
N GLY A 96 -13.34 -1.35 1.75
CA GLY A 96 -13.54 -1.20 0.31
C GLY A 96 -13.65 0.25 -0.14
N SER A 97 -13.05 1.21 0.57
CA SER A 97 -13.20 2.64 0.24
C SER A 97 -12.67 2.95 -1.16
N LEU A 98 -11.51 2.40 -1.54
CA LEU A 98 -10.99 2.53 -2.91
C LEU A 98 -11.91 1.81 -3.91
N SER A 99 -12.36 0.61 -3.57
CA SER A 99 -13.26 -0.18 -4.43
C SER A 99 -14.57 0.56 -4.70
N SER A 100 -15.23 1.09 -3.68
CA SER A 100 -16.47 1.89 -3.82
C SER A 100 -16.26 3.15 -4.66
N MET A 101 -15.13 3.85 -4.48
CA MET A 101 -14.77 5.03 -5.28
C MET A 101 -14.55 4.73 -6.76
N THR A 102 -14.21 3.48 -7.10
CA THR A 102 -13.77 3.10 -8.44
C THR A 102 -14.70 2.13 -9.14
N CYS A 103 -15.66 1.51 -8.43
CA CYS A 103 -16.53 0.48 -8.98
C CYS A 103 -17.87 0.98 -9.54
N LEU A 104 -18.16 2.28 -9.44
CA LEU A 104 -19.28 3.04 -10.05
C LEU A 104 -20.51 2.17 -10.40
N ASP A 105 -21.34 1.88 -9.39
CA ASP A 105 -22.60 1.12 -9.45
C ASP A 105 -22.49 -0.42 -9.50
N LYS A 106 -21.28 -0.98 -9.48
CA LYS A 106 -21.09 -2.44 -9.40
C LYS A 106 -20.62 -2.85 -8.01
N GLU A 107 -21.21 -3.92 -7.50
CA GLU A 107 -20.69 -4.60 -6.32
C GLU A 107 -19.25 -5.07 -6.61
N PRO A 108 -18.25 -4.64 -5.84
CA PRO A 108 -16.88 -5.02 -6.08
C PRO A 108 -16.69 -6.52 -5.85
N LEU A 109 -16.23 -7.21 -6.89
CA LEU A 109 -15.74 -8.58 -6.76
C LEU A 109 -14.45 -8.58 -5.95
N ASP A 110 -14.35 -9.43 -4.93
CA ASP A 110 -13.17 -9.52 -4.10
C ASP A 110 -12.02 -10.25 -4.82
N LYS A 111 -11.26 -9.46 -5.56
CA LYS A 111 -10.05 -9.91 -6.27
C LYS A 111 -8.84 -9.87 -5.33
N ALA A 112 -8.86 -8.97 -4.33
CA ALA A 112 -7.81 -8.80 -3.34
C ALA A 112 -7.60 -10.07 -2.48
N SER A 113 -8.67 -10.72 -2.02
CA SER A 113 -8.58 -11.96 -1.23
C SER A 113 -7.79 -13.06 -1.93
N ALA A 114 -8.06 -13.26 -3.22
CA ALA A 114 -7.44 -14.31 -4.00
C ALA A 114 -5.95 -14.03 -4.25
N LEU A 115 -5.57 -12.75 -4.37
CA LEU A 115 -4.19 -12.29 -4.45
C LEU A 115 -3.44 -12.45 -3.12
N LEU A 116 -4.03 -12.00 -2.00
CA LEU A 116 -3.44 -12.14 -0.66
C LEU A 116 -3.21 -13.60 -0.25
N SER A 117 -4.10 -14.49 -0.70
CA SER A 117 -4.02 -15.92 -0.40
C SER A 117 -3.02 -16.67 -1.26
N GLY A 118 -2.45 -16.03 -2.29
CA GLY A 118 -1.54 -16.68 -3.25
C GLY A 118 -2.24 -17.66 -4.20
N HIS A 119 -3.57 -17.60 -4.34
CA HIS A 119 -4.34 -18.47 -5.23
C HIS A 119 -4.45 -17.92 -6.66
N GLN A 120 -4.22 -16.61 -6.86
CA GLN A 120 -4.24 -15.97 -8.19
C GLN A 120 -2.84 -15.94 -8.80
N SER A 121 -2.74 -16.34 -10.08
CA SER A 121 -1.52 -16.20 -10.87
C SER A 121 -1.40 -14.78 -11.45
N HIS A 122 -0.16 -14.37 -11.74
CA HIS A 122 0.17 -13.17 -12.52
C HIS A 122 -0.66 -13.08 -13.82
N GLU A 123 -1.01 -14.22 -14.42
CA GLU A 123 -1.80 -14.27 -15.64
C GLU A 123 -3.12 -13.52 -15.51
N TRP A 124 -3.84 -13.63 -14.40
CA TRP A 124 -5.10 -12.91 -14.22
C TRP A 124 -4.89 -11.39 -14.07
N ILE A 125 -3.78 -10.98 -13.43
CA ILE A 125 -3.39 -9.57 -13.34
C ILE A 125 -3.14 -9.00 -14.76
N CYS A 126 -2.54 -9.81 -15.64
CA CYS A 126 -2.14 -9.43 -17.01
C CYS A 126 -3.25 -9.60 -18.08
N LYS A 127 -4.13 -10.60 -17.96
CA LYS A 127 -5.09 -11.05 -19.00
C LYS A 127 -6.09 -9.99 -19.49
N ASP A 128 -6.36 -8.94 -18.73
CA ASP A 128 -7.37 -7.92 -19.10
C ASP A 128 -6.82 -6.78 -19.95
N ALA A 129 -5.50 -6.69 -20.16
CA ALA A 129 -4.91 -5.50 -20.78
C ALA A 129 -5.18 -5.36 -22.30
N GLU A 130 -5.57 -6.45 -22.99
CA GLU A 130 -5.88 -6.43 -24.43
C GLU A 130 -7.39 -6.47 -24.74
N GLN A 131 -8.23 -7.01 -23.86
CA GLN A 131 -9.69 -7.14 -24.09
C GLN A 131 -10.55 -6.06 -23.41
N ALA A 132 -9.95 -5.19 -22.59
CA ALA A 132 -10.66 -4.11 -21.89
C ALA A 132 -11.35 -3.09 -22.83
N HIS A 133 -11.09 -3.11 -24.14
CA HIS A 133 -11.77 -2.24 -25.09
C HIS A 133 -13.13 -2.76 -25.57
N SER A 134 -13.47 -4.05 -25.41
CA SER A 134 -14.69 -4.62 -26.01
C SER A 134 -15.78 -5.08 -25.03
N ARG A 135 -15.56 -4.98 -23.71
CA ARG A 135 -16.59 -5.24 -22.71
C ARG A 135 -16.48 -4.21 -21.59
N VAL A 136 -17.53 -3.42 -21.42
CA VAL A 136 -17.74 -2.37 -20.39
C VAL A 136 -17.76 -2.93 -18.95
N ASN A 137 -17.25 -4.15 -18.70
CA ASN A 137 -17.51 -4.92 -17.49
C ASN A 137 -16.33 -5.31 -16.60
N ASP A 138 -15.07 -5.27 -17.05
CA ASP A 138 -13.98 -5.85 -16.22
C ASP A 138 -13.10 -4.82 -15.47
N ASN A 139 -13.15 -3.55 -15.88
CA ASN A 139 -12.44 -2.46 -15.20
C ASN A 139 -13.42 -1.32 -14.92
N PRO A 140 -13.91 -1.18 -13.68
CA PRO A 140 -14.96 -0.21 -13.40
C PRO A 140 -14.41 1.21 -13.22
N PHE A 141 -13.08 1.37 -13.16
CA PHE A 141 -12.48 2.67 -13.05
C PHE A 141 -12.45 3.38 -14.42
N PRO A 142 -12.99 4.60 -14.50
CA PRO A 142 -13.25 5.30 -15.76
C PRO A 142 -12.02 6.01 -16.36
N VAL A 143 -10.84 5.86 -15.75
CA VAL A 143 -9.59 6.39 -16.29
C VAL A 143 -8.92 5.33 -17.16
N PRO A 144 -8.76 5.55 -18.48
CA PRO A 144 -8.04 4.64 -19.35
C PRO A 144 -6.62 4.37 -18.85
N GLY A 145 -6.17 3.12 -18.98
CA GLY A 145 -4.83 2.71 -18.55
C GLY A 145 -4.70 2.37 -17.06
N VAL A 146 -5.76 2.49 -16.25
CA VAL A 146 -5.71 2.12 -14.83
C VAL A 146 -6.56 0.87 -14.59
N LYS A 147 -5.98 -0.22 -14.08
CA LYS A 147 -6.70 -1.45 -13.66
C LYS A 147 -6.90 -1.47 -12.14
N VAL A 148 -8.04 -1.96 -11.68
CA VAL A 148 -8.37 -2.08 -10.25
C VAL A 148 -8.40 -3.54 -9.78
N VAL A 149 -7.73 -3.83 -8.66
CA VAL A 149 -7.94 -5.01 -7.83
C VAL A 149 -8.78 -4.58 -6.64
N SER A 150 -10.07 -4.90 -6.69
CA SER A 150 -11.06 -4.53 -5.68
C SER A 150 -11.09 -5.49 -4.49
N ALA A 151 -11.58 -4.97 -3.37
CA ALA A 151 -11.82 -5.67 -2.12
C ALA A 151 -13.27 -5.49 -1.67
N ASN A 152 -13.74 -6.39 -0.83
CA ASN A 152 -14.97 -6.24 -0.07
C ASN A 152 -14.80 -6.82 1.34
N ASN A 153 -15.89 -6.97 2.09
CA ASN A 153 -15.87 -7.47 3.46
C ASN A 153 -15.28 -8.89 3.63
N ASP A 154 -15.24 -9.71 2.57
CA ASP A 154 -14.62 -11.05 2.63
C ASP A 154 -13.10 -10.98 2.80
N LEU A 155 -12.45 -9.85 2.46
CA LEU A 155 -11.02 -9.66 2.66
C LEU A 155 -10.60 -9.87 4.11
N ALA A 156 -11.38 -9.36 5.08
CA ALA A 156 -11.10 -9.53 6.50
C ALA A 156 -11.13 -11.00 6.94
N ARG A 157 -12.03 -11.80 6.36
CA ARG A 157 -12.11 -13.25 6.60
C ARG A 157 -10.89 -13.94 6.03
N THR A 158 -10.52 -13.59 4.80
CA THR A 158 -9.33 -14.12 4.13
C THR A 158 -8.05 -13.82 4.90
N GLU A 159 -7.84 -12.58 5.33
CA GLU A 159 -6.68 -12.17 6.13
C GLU A 159 -6.53 -13.00 7.41
N THR A 160 -7.65 -13.24 8.10
CA THR A 160 -7.69 -14.07 9.32
C THR A 160 -7.36 -15.52 9.00
N HIS A 161 -7.99 -16.08 7.96
CA HIS A 161 -7.84 -17.48 7.58
C HIS A 161 -6.40 -17.82 7.20
N ILE A 162 -5.77 -17.01 6.35
CA ILE A 162 -4.39 -17.25 5.92
C ILE A 162 -3.41 -17.05 7.07
N PHE A 163 -3.67 -16.11 7.98
CA PHE A 163 -2.86 -15.90 9.18
C PHE A 163 -2.92 -17.11 10.12
N VAL A 164 -4.11 -17.63 10.40
CA VAL A 164 -4.28 -18.84 11.24
C VAL A 164 -3.61 -20.05 10.59
N LYS A 165 -3.83 -20.28 9.28
CA LYS A 165 -3.17 -21.37 8.55
C LYS A 165 -1.65 -21.27 8.59
N TRP A 166 -1.11 -20.06 8.49
CA TRP A 166 0.34 -19.82 8.59
C TRP A 166 0.87 -20.19 9.97
N LEU A 167 0.19 -19.77 11.03
CA LEU A 167 0.55 -20.15 12.40
C LEU A 167 0.43 -21.66 12.63
N LEU A 168 -0.55 -22.33 12.01
CA LEU A 168 -0.71 -23.78 12.09
C LEU A 168 0.28 -24.56 11.20
N GLN A 169 1.17 -23.88 10.47
CA GLN A 169 2.11 -24.49 9.52
C GLN A 169 1.42 -25.24 8.36
N GLU A 170 0.19 -24.85 8.02
CA GLU A 170 -0.56 -25.43 6.90
C GLU A 170 -0.30 -24.73 5.56
N THR A 171 0.38 -23.59 5.58
CA THR A 171 0.76 -22.84 4.39
C THR A 171 2.18 -22.28 4.53
N GLY A 172 2.76 -21.87 3.41
CA GLY A 172 4.07 -21.21 3.37
C GLY A 172 4.05 -19.82 3.99
N ASP A 173 5.15 -19.09 3.82
CA ASP A 173 5.23 -17.71 4.31
C ASP A 173 4.24 -16.80 3.56
N ILE A 174 3.17 -16.42 4.27
CA ILE A 174 2.10 -15.57 3.75
C ILE A 174 2.55 -14.13 3.54
N ARG A 175 3.60 -13.65 4.22
CA ARG A 175 4.07 -12.26 4.13
C ARG A 175 4.50 -11.88 2.72
N PHE A 176 4.84 -12.88 1.90
CA PHE A 176 5.39 -12.69 0.57
C PHE A 176 4.45 -13.10 -0.58
N ASN A 177 3.19 -13.47 -0.31
CA ASN A 177 2.25 -13.87 -1.37
C ASN A 177 2.05 -12.76 -2.41
N LEU A 178 1.69 -11.56 -1.97
CA LEU A 178 1.55 -10.41 -2.86
C LEU A 178 2.85 -10.10 -3.61
N ARG A 179 4.00 -10.19 -2.92
CA ARG A 179 5.31 -9.93 -3.54
C ARG A 179 5.59 -10.90 -4.69
N ARG A 180 5.31 -12.20 -4.51
CA ARG A 180 5.49 -13.23 -5.56
C ARG A 180 4.66 -12.91 -6.81
N ALA A 181 3.44 -12.42 -6.63
CA ALA A 181 2.56 -12.05 -7.73
C ALA A 181 3.01 -10.75 -8.43
N LEU A 182 3.29 -9.69 -7.67
CA LEU A 182 3.55 -8.35 -8.24
C LEU A 182 4.95 -8.19 -8.84
N HIS A 183 5.92 -8.99 -8.40
CA HIS A 183 7.28 -9.00 -8.98
C HIS A 183 7.42 -10.00 -10.13
N HIS A 184 6.33 -10.62 -10.59
CA HIS A 184 6.38 -11.50 -11.74
C HIS A 184 6.77 -10.71 -13.01
N PRO A 185 7.62 -11.27 -13.90
CA PRO A 185 8.07 -10.59 -15.12
C PRO A 185 6.93 -10.04 -15.99
N ASP A 186 5.83 -10.79 -16.13
CA ASP A 186 4.69 -10.37 -16.94
C ASP A 186 3.97 -9.15 -16.35
N VAL A 187 3.87 -9.07 -15.01
CA VAL A 187 3.31 -7.88 -14.34
C VAL A 187 4.24 -6.69 -14.53
N ALA A 188 5.55 -6.90 -14.46
CA ALA A 188 6.55 -5.86 -14.73
C ALA A 188 6.57 -5.39 -16.20
N ALA A 189 6.20 -6.26 -17.13
CA ALA A 189 6.07 -5.91 -18.54
C ALA A 189 4.81 -5.08 -18.81
N ASP A 190 3.69 -5.44 -18.16
CA ASP A 190 2.38 -4.82 -18.40
C ASP A 190 2.20 -3.49 -17.68
N TYR A 191 2.71 -3.33 -16.47
CA TYR A 191 2.45 -2.14 -15.67
C TYR A 191 3.70 -1.27 -15.55
N LYS A 192 3.49 0.05 -15.49
CA LYS A 192 4.55 1.02 -15.18
C LYS A 192 4.52 1.47 -13.73
N TYR A 193 3.38 1.31 -13.06
CA TYR A 193 3.20 1.64 -11.65
C TYR A 193 2.20 0.69 -11.02
N ILE A 194 2.44 0.33 -9.75
CA ILE A 194 1.46 -0.32 -8.88
C ILE A 194 1.29 0.54 -7.63
N VAL A 195 0.06 0.87 -7.27
CA VAL A 195 -0.26 1.65 -6.07
C VAL A 195 -1.20 0.83 -5.18
N ILE A 196 -0.83 0.66 -3.91
CA ILE A 196 -1.56 -0.19 -2.97
C ILE A 196 -2.18 0.67 -1.88
N ASP A 197 -3.51 0.62 -1.76
CA ASP A 197 -4.26 1.19 -0.63
C ASP A 197 -4.28 0.21 0.54
N THR A 198 -4.20 0.73 1.75
CA THR A 198 -4.07 -0.08 2.97
C THR A 198 -5.01 0.38 4.08
N PRO A 199 -5.45 -0.52 4.97
CA PRO A 199 -6.29 -0.16 6.09
C PRO A 199 -5.53 0.70 7.11
N PRO A 200 -6.20 1.39 8.05
CA PRO A 200 -5.54 2.15 9.12
C PRO A 200 -4.94 1.25 10.22
N ARG A 201 -4.63 -0.02 9.92
CA ARG A 201 -4.07 -1.00 10.86
C ARG A 201 -3.07 -1.88 10.12
N MET A 202 -2.04 -2.38 10.79
CA MET A 202 -1.11 -3.36 10.20
C MET A 202 -1.72 -4.76 10.19
N THR A 203 -2.66 -4.99 9.27
CA THR A 203 -3.25 -6.29 8.99
C THR A 203 -2.32 -7.18 8.16
N THR A 204 -2.72 -8.43 7.92
CA THR A 204 -2.01 -9.34 7.01
C THR A 204 -1.80 -8.72 5.62
N GLY A 205 -2.83 -8.08 5.07
CA GLY A 205 -2.77 -7.39 3.78
C GLY A 205 -1.80 -6.21 3.80
N HIS A 206 -1.81 -5.41 4.87
CA HIS A 206 -0.84 -4.31 5.03
C HIS A 206 0.61 -4.81 5.06
N ILE A 207 0.89 -5.90 5.79
CA ILE A 207 2.22 -6.52 5.85
C ILE A 207 2.65 -7.00 4.46
N GLN A 208 1.76 -7.70 3.75
CA GLN A 208 2.05 -8.14 2.39
C GLN A 208 2.29 -6.96 1.43
N ALA A 209 1.56 -5.85 1.59
CA ALA A 209 1.76 -4.62 0.82
C ALA A 209 3.18 -4.08 1.00
N LEU A 210 3.64 -3.94 2.25
CA LEU A 210 4.99 -3.45 2.54
C LEU A 210 6.08 -4.40 2.04
N CYS A 211 5.88 -5.72 2.20
CA CYS A 211 6.79 -6.72 1.63
C CYS A 211 6.88 -6.61 0.10
N ALA A 212 5.74 -6.42 -0.59
CA ALA A 212 5.70 -6.29 -2.04
C ALA A 212 6.26 -4.95 -2.55
N SER A 213 6.19 -3.90 -1.74
CA SER A 213 6.49 -2.55 -2.16
C SER A 213 7.98 -2.25 -2.32
N THR A 214 8.25 -1.42 -3.32
CA THR A 214 9.54 -0.73 -3.49
C THR A 214 9.59 0.53 -2.63
N HIS A 215 8.44 1.18 -2.49
CA HIS A 215 8.31 2.50 -1.88
C HIS A 215 7.08 2.59 -0.98
N VAL A 216 7.14 3.45 0.03
CA VAL A 216 5.99 3.84 0.85
C VAL A 216 5.79 5.35 0.83
N LEU A 217 4.54 5.77 0.64
CA LEU A 217 4.07 7.16 0.72
C LEU A 217 3.17 7.30 1.94
N ILE A 218 3.45 8.28 2.80
CA ILE A 218 2.77 8.44 4.09
C ILE A 218 1.88 9.69 4.05
N PRO A 219 0.58 9.57 3.74
CA PRO A 219 -0.34 10.70 3.81
C PRO A 219 -0.65 11.06 5.27
N THR A 220 -0.82 12.35 5.56
CA THR A 220 -1.22 12.82 6.89
C THR A 220 -2.00 14.13 6.82
N ILE A 221 -2.90 14.35 7.78
CA ILE A 221 -3.56 15.64 7.97
C ILE A 221 -2.60 16.56 8.73
N MET A 222 -2.54 17.83 8.34
CA MET A 222 -1.66 18.82 8.98
C MET A 222 -2.28 19.41 10.25
N ASP A 223 -2.56 18.54 11.25
CA ASP A 223 -3.04 18.90 12.57
C ASP A 223 -2.14 18.33 13.69
N ASN A 224 -2.34 18.77 14.94
CA ASN A 224 -1.47 18.39 16.06
C ASN A 224 -1.54 16.89 16.40
N LEU A 225 -2.67 16.21 16.18
CA LEU A 225 -2.88 14.80 16.55
C LEU A 225 -2.33 13.85 15.49
N SER A 226 -2.43 14.23 14.22
CA SER A 226 -2.09 13.41 13.07
C SER A 226 -0.59 13.36 12.82
N GLY A 227 0.16 14.41 13.20
CA GLY A 227 1.62 14.39 13.12
C GLY A 227 2.28 13.28 13.96
N ALA A 228 1.67 12.90 15.09
CA ALA A 228 2.17 11.78 15.91
C ALA A 228 1.99 10.41 15.23
N ALA A 229 0.92 10.23 14.45
CA ALA A 229 0.63 8.98 13.76
C ALA A 229 1.69 8.63 12.71
N VAL A 230 2.29 9.65 12.07
CA VAL A 230 3.41 9.48 11.12
C VAL A 230 4.59 8.78 11.80
N ALA A 231 5.03 9.30 12.95
CA ALA A 231 6.15 8.74 13.68
C ALA A 231 5.87 7.31 14.17
N ASN A 232 4.66 7.06 14.69
CA ASN A 232 4.26 5.72 15.10
C ASN A 232 4.30 4.73 13.92
N TYR A 233 3.84 5.15 12.74
CA TYR A 233 3.86 4.30 11.56
C TYR A 233 5.30 4.02 11.07
N VAL A 234 6.18 5.04 11.09
CA VAL A 234 7.60 4.87 10.76
C VAL A 234 8.29 3.94 11.76
N ASP A 235 8.04 4.08 13.06
CA ASP A 235 8.59 3.18 14.08
C ASP A 235 8.14 1.72 13.86
N GLN A 236 6.89 1.51 13.44
CA GLN A 236 6.40 0.17 13.08
C GLN A 236 7.09 -0.38 11.82
N ILE A 237 7.30 0.43 10.79
CA ILE A 237 8.04 0.00 9.58
C ILE A 237 9.48 -0.37 9.93
N GLU A 238 10.16 0.46 10.72
CA GLU A 238 11.58 0.30 11.03
C GLU A 238 11.84 -0.82 12.05
N SER A 239 10.96 -1.02 13.04
CA SER A 239 11.04 -2.17 13.95
C SER A 239 10.90 -3.52 13.25
N HIS A 240 10.32 -3.55 12.05
CA HIS A 240 10.15 -4.75 11.23
C HIS A 240 11.01 -4.73 9.95
N ARG A 241 12.03 -3.87 9.87
CA ARG A 241 12.85 -3.65 8.66
C ARG A 241 13.40 -4.94 8.03
N ALA A 242 13.66 -5.97 8.85
CA ALA A 242 14.19 -7.26 8.41
C ALA A 242 13.34 -7.98 7.36
N ILE A 243 12.01 -7.79 7.34
CA ILE A 243 11.11 -8.43 6.36
C ILE A 243 10.92 -7.61 5.07
N TRP A 244 11.42 -6.37 5.03
CA TRP A 244 11.42 -5.50 3.85
C TRP A 244 12.69 -4.62 3.79
N PRO A 245 13.89 -5.21 3.71
CA PRO A 245 15.15 -4.49 3.89
C PRO A 245 15.35 -3.35 2.87
N ARG A 246 14.74 -3.47 1.69
CA ARG A 246 14.87 -2.55 0.56
C ARG A 246 13.74 -1.52 0.43
N LEU A 247 12.76 -1.50 1.33
CA LEU A 247 11.66 -0.54 1.26
C LEU A 247 12.20 0.89 1.42
N LYS A 248 11.84 1.78 0.50
CA LYS A 248 12.26 3.19 0.52
C LYS A 248 11.09 4.10 0.85
N TYR A 249 11.38 5.22 1.50
CA TYR A 249 10.38 6.25 1.75
C TYR A 249 10.32 7.22 0.56
N LEU A 250 9.13 7.44 0.00
CA LEU A 250 8.90 8.61 -0.87
C LEU A 250 8.74 9.88 -0.03
N GLY A 251 8.16 9.75 1.17
CA GLY A 251 8.06 10.83 2.14
C GLY A 251 6.69 10.96 2.79
N VAL A 252 6.51 12.07 3.49
CA VAL A 252 5.27 12.41 4.21
C VAL A 252 4.52 13.50 3.43
N LEU A 253 3.30 13.19 2.98
CA LEU A 253 2.49 14.08 2.16
C LEU A 253 1.33 14.65 2.99
N GLY A 254 1.22 15.97 3.06
CA GLY A 254 0.07 16.64 3.64
C GLY A 254 -1.17 16.42 2.76
N THR A 255 -2.25 15.96 3.37
CA THR A 255 -3.54 15.72 2.72
C THR A 255 -4.66 16.47 3.45
N LEU A 256 -5.77 16.68 2.75
CA LEU A 256 -6.95 17.36 3.27
C LEU A 256 -6.61 18.74 3.86
N THR A 257 -5.68 19.47 3.24
CA THR A 257 -5.26 20.78 3.74
C THR A 257 -6.32 21.85 3.49
N ARG A 258 -6.50 22.77 4.44
CA ARG A 258 -7.42 23.91 4.32
C ARG A 258 -6.81 25.16 4.94
N PRO A 259 -7.27 26.37 4.53
CA PRO A 259 -6.83 27.62 5.16
C PRO A 259 -6.96 27.56 6.69
N GLY A 260 -5.96 28.11 7.38
CA GLY A 260 -5.92 28.15 8.86
C GLY A 260 -5.39 26.88 9.54
N MET A 261 -4.99 25.84 8.79
CA MET A 261 -4.26 24.71 9.39
C MET A 261 -2.85 25.11 9.83
N PRO A 262 -2.34 24.57 10.95
CA PRO A 262 -1.01 24.88 11.48
C PRO A 262 0.11 24.13 10.72
N ILE A 263 0.19 24.28 9.40
CA ILE A 263 1.07 23.51 8.50
C ILE A 263 2.53 23.51 8.96
N GLU A 264 3.10 24.69 9.18
CA GLU A 264 4.51 24.85 9.57
C GLU A 264 4.79 24.20 10.93
N LYS A 265 3.91 24.43 11.91
CA LYS A 265 4.01 23.84 13.26
C LYS A 265 3.93 22.31 13.21
N THR A 266 2.98 21.76 12.46
CA THR A 266 2.82 20.30 12.33
C THR A 266 4.00 19.68 11.58
N THR A 267 4.54 20.35 10.56
CA THR A 267 5.74 19.91 9.83
C THR A 267 6.93 19.77 10.78
N ARG A 268 7.23 20.83 11.55
CA ARG A 268 8.30 20.80 12.57
C ARG A 268 8.11 19.68 13.60
N LEU A 269 6.87 19.43 14.03
CA LEU A 269 6.56 18.35 14.96
C LEU A 269 6.85 16.96 14.36
N ILE A 270 6.46 16.74 13.10
CA ILE A 270 6.75 15.51 12.38
C ILE A 270 8.26 15.32 12.25
N GLU A 271 8.97 16.33 11.77
CA GLU A 271 10.43 16.28 11.59
C GLU A 271 11.19 16.02 12.91
N ALA A 272 10.79 16.67 14.00
CA ALA A 272 11.38 16.44 15.31
C ALA A 272 11.18 14.98 15.77
N LYS A 273 9.98 14.41 15.57
CA LYS A 273 9.71 13.01 15.92
C LYS A 273 10.46 12.03 15.03
N LEU A 274 10.57 12.30 13.73
CA LEU A 274 11.35 11.47 12.82
C LEU A 274 12.86 11.53 13.16
N SER A 275 13.37 12.69 13.54
CA SER A 275 14.75 12.84 14.02
C SER A 275 15.03 12.01 15.28
N ALA A 276 14.06 11.92 16.20
CA ALA A 276 14.18 11.03 17.35
C ALA A 276 14.25 9.54 16.94
N LEU A 277 13.50 9.12 15.92
CA LEU A 277 13.57 7.77 15.38
C LEU A 277 14.88 7.48 14.64
N GLN A 278 15.47 8.48 13.99
CA GLN A 278 16.80 8.38 13.36
C GLN A 278 17.90 8.01 14.38
N GLN A 279 17.72 8.34 15.66
CA GLN A 279 18.65 7.92 16.72
C GLN A 279 18.47 6.45 17.10
N LYS A 280 17.26 5.90 16.92
CA LYS A 280 16.92 4.50 17.23
C LYS A 280 17.25 3.56 16.08
N TYR A 281 17.10 4.02 14.83
CA TYR A 281 17.29 3.20 13.63
C TYR A 281 18.31 3.84 12.68
N PRO A 282 19.24 3.06 12.10
CA PRO A 282 20.25 3.57 11.18
C PRO A 282 19.69 3.92 9.78
N SER A 283 18.40 3.69 9.54
CA SER A 283 17.72 3.92 8.26
C SER A 283 17.48 5.40 7.97
N VAL A 284 17.44 5.78 6.70
CA VAL A 284 17.08 7.14 6.28
C VAL A 284 15.60 7.40 6.56
N MET A 285 15.30 8.38 7.41
CA MET A 285 13.92 8.77 7.73
C MET A 285 13.20 9.48 6.56
N PRO A 286 11.87 9.36 6.45
CA PRO A 286 11.10 10.03 5.41
C PRO A 286 11.19 11.56 5.54
N LYS A 287 11.25 12.26 4.41
CA LYS A 287 11.15 13.73 4.38
C LYS A 287 9.72 14.17 4.11
N VAL A 288 9.30 15.26 4.74
CA VAL A 288 8.03 15.90 4.43
C VAL A 288 8.11 16.50 3.02
N PHE A 289 7.01 16.44 2.26
CA PHE A 289 6.92 17.13 0.97
C PHE A 289 6.85 18.65 1.17
N PRO A 290 7.31 19.45 0.21
CA PRO A 290 6.99 20.88 0.17
C PRO A 290 5.48 21.10 0.32
N ASP A 291 5.10 22.11 1.09
CA ASP A 291 3.70 22.43 1.41
C ASP A 291 2.88 22.83 0.18
N GLU A 292 3.54 23.40 -0.82
CA GLU A 292 3.01 23.68 -2.16
C GLU A 292 2.53 22.43 -2.92
N LEU A 293 2.98 21.23 -2.52
CA LEU A 293 2.54 19.95 -3.08
C LEU A 293 1.45 19.25 -2.23
N PHE A 294 1.01 19.86 -1.13
CA PHE A 294 0.00 19.24 -0.27
C PHE A 294 -1.39 19.25 -0.90
N ILE A 295 -2.08 18.12 -0.76
CA ILE A 295 -3.40 17.90 -1.35
C ILE A 295 -4.46 18.61 -0.53
N LYS A 296 -5.14 19.58 -1.15
CA LYS A 296 -6.19 20.38 -0.50
C LYS A 296 -7.46 19.56 -0.23
N ASN A 297 -8.13 19.84 0.89
CA ASN A 297 -9.45 19.32 1.19
C ASN A 297 -10.45 19.99 0.26
N CYS A 298 -10.71 19.35 -0.86
CA CYS A 298 -11.79 19.73 -1.75
C CYS A 298 -12.85 18.63 -1.68
N ALA A 299 -14.06 19.00 -1.26
CA ALA A 299 -15.25 18.16 -1.31
C ALA A 299 -15.57 17.66 -2.74
N PHE A 300 -14.83 18.14 -3.75
CA PHE A 300 -14.89 17.73 -5.14
C PHE A 300 -14.70 16.22 -5.31
N PHE A 301 -13.65 15.62 -4.71
CA PHE A 301 -13.42 14.17 -4.86
C PHE A 301 -14.29 13.33 -3.93
N ALA A 302 -14.73 13.87 -2.79
CA ALA A 302 -15.72 13.20 -1.94
C ALA A 302 -17.12 13.20 -2.57
N ARG A 303 -17.49 14.26 -3.31
CA ARG A 303 -18.68 14.30 -4.16
C ARG A 303 -18.54 13.40 -5.38
N ALA A 304 -17.44 13.48 -6.12
CA ALA A 304 -17.21 12.59 -7.26
C ALA A 304 -17.21 11.11 -6.85
N ALA A 305 -16.60 10.78 -5.70
CA ALA A 305 -16.66 9.45 -5.10
C ALA A 305 -18.08 9.05 -4.63
N GLY A 306 -18.80 9.95 -3.97
CA GLY A 306 -20.15 9.69 -3.45
C GLY A 306 -21.25 9.70 -4.52
N GLU A 307 -21.00 10.35 -5.66
CA GLU A 307 -21.89 10.41 -6.82
C GLU A 307 -21.52 9.36 -7.88
N GLY A 308 -20.50 8.53 -7.63
CA GLY A 308 -20.06 7.51 -8.56
C GLY A 308 -19.51 8.08 -9.88
N ILE A 309 -19.00 9.32 -9.86
CA ILE A 309 -18.52 10.00 -11.05
C ILE A 309 -16.99 9.90 -11.13
N ALA A 310 -16.56 9.33 -12.23
CA ALA A 310 -15.21 9.38 -12.74
C ALA A 310 -14.53 10.74 -12.62
N VAL A 311 -13.27 10.78 -12.17
CA VAL A 311 -12.37 11.92 -12.45
C VAL A 311 -12.28 12.18 -13.96
N ALA A 312 -12.51 11.15 -14.79
CA ALA A 312 -12.51 11.23 -16.25
C ALA A 312 -13.80 11.76 -16.91
N ASP A 313 -14.94 11.85 -16.21
CA ASP A 313 -16.21 12.32 -16.80
C ASP A 313 -16.39 13.84 -16.67
N TYR A 314 -15.63 14.47 -15.79
CA TYR A 314 -15.66 15.92 -15.61
C TYR A 314 -14.65 16.68 -16.51
N ARG A 315 -14.47 16.29 -17.77
CA ARG A 315 -13.38 16.78 -18.64
C ARG A 315 -13.30 18.30 -18.89
N ASN A 316 -14.26 19.11 -18.44
CA ASN A 316 -14.42 20.50 -18.87
C ASN A 316 -14.51 21.57 -17.77
N THR A 317 -14.17 21.29 -16.51
CA THR A 317 -14.13 22.35 -15.47
C THR A 317 -12.70 22.87 -15.23
N GLN A 318 -12.56 24.17 -14.92
CA GLN A 318 -11.27 24.79 -14.55
C GLN A 318 -10.65 24.09 -13.34
N ASP A 319 -11.48 23.71 -12.36
CA ASP A 319 -11.07 22.95 -11.18
C ASP A 319 -10.29 21.69 -11.54
N ILE A 320 -10.65 20.96 -12.61
CA ILE A 320 -9.92 19.74 -12.98
C ILE A 320 -8.59 20.01 -13.66
N ARG A 321 -8.47 21.10 -14.42
CA ARG A 321 -7.19 21.49 -15.02
C ARG A 321 -6.19 21.83 -13.92
N ASP A 322 -6.62 22.62 -12.95
CA ASP A 322 -5.80 23.00 -11.80
C ASP A 322 -5.40 21.77 -10.97
N ARG A 323 -6.31 20.80 -10.81
CA ARG A 323 -6.02 19.54 -10.09
C ARG A 323 -5.10 18.62 -10.87
N LYS A 324 -5.29 18.48 -12.18
CA LYS A 324 -4.35 17.74 -13.03
C LYS A 324 -2.95 18.33 -12.93
N GLU A 325 -2.83 19.65 -12.88
CA GLU A 325 -1.55 20.32 -12.69
C GLU A 325 -0.96 20.05 -11.29
N GLU A 326 -1.74 20.17 -10.21
CA GLU A 326 -1.32 19.87 -8.83
C GLU A 326 -0.82 18.42 -8.70
N PHE A 327 -1.58 17.45 -9.21
CA PHE A 327 -1.20 16.04 -9.22
C PHE A 327 -0.02 15.76 -10.16
N SER A 328 0.12 16.49 -11.27
CA SER A 328 1.28 16.35 -12.17
C SER A 328 2.57 16.82 -11.50
N LYS A 329 2.54 17.95 -10.77
CA LYS A 329 3.68 18.43 -9.97
C LYS A 329 4.05 17.44 -8.87
N MET A 330 3.04 16.90 -8.17
CA MET A 330 3.25 15.86 -7.16
C MET A 330 3.88 14.60 -7.77
N VAL A 331 3.38 14.11 -8.91
CA VAL A 331 3.96 12.93 -9.58
C VAL A 331 5.38 13.20 -10.08
N ALA A 332 5.66 14.37 -10.63
CA ALA A 332 7.02 14.74 -11.03
C ALA A 332 7.99 14.71 -9.85
N GLU A 333 7.57 15.23 -8.68
CA GLU A 333 8.36 15.13 -7.45
C GLU A 333 8.49 13.68 -6.96
N LEU A 334 7.44 12.85 -7.07
CA LEU A 334 7.52 11.42 -6.75
C LEU A 334 8.53 10.69 -7.65
N GLU A 335 8.54 10.97 -8.96
CA GLU A 335 9.51 10.40 -9.92
C GLU A 335 10.94 10.89 -9.66
N SER A 336 11.11 12.16 -9.28
CA SER A 336 12.38 12.76 -8.86
C SER A 336 12.92 12.09 -7.58
N ARG A 337 12.09 11.94 -6.55
CA ARG A 337 12.47 11.27 -5.29
C ARG A 337 12.79 9.81 -5.50
N ARG A 338 12.01 9.11 -6.34
CA ARG A 338 12.30 7.72 -6.73
C ARG A 338 13.69 7.62 -7.35
N SER A 339 13.97 8.40 -8.38
CA SER A 339 15.25 8.38 -9.11
C SER A 339 16.44 8.65 -8.17
N LYS A 340 16.30 9.63 -7.25
CA LYS A 340 17.33 9.91 -6.22
C LYS A 340 17.52 8.78 -5.22
N SER A 341 16.47 7.99 -4.95
CA SER A 341 16.55 6.87 -4.04
C SER A 341 17.18 5.63 -4.68
N GLU A 342 17.16 5.54 -6.02
CA GLU A 342 17.71 4.45 -6.84
C GLU A 342 19.19 4.65 -7.22
N ALA A 343 19.68 5.89 -7.18
CA ALA A 343 21.08 6.29 -7.38
C ALA A 343 21.95 6.04 -6.14
#